data_AF-A0A9D7MJG4-F1
#
_entry.id   AF-A0A9D7MJG4-F1
#
_cell.length_a   1.000
_cell.length_b   1.000
_cell.length_c   1.000
_cell.angle_alpha   90.00
_cell.angle_beta   90.00
_cell.angle_gamma   90.00
#
_symmetry.space_group_name_H-M   'P 1'
#
loop_
_entity.id
_entity.type
_entity.pdbx_description
1 polymer ?
#
loop_
_entity_poly.entity_id
_entity_poly.type
_entity_poly.pdbx_seq_one_letter_code
_entity_poly.pdbx_strand_id
1 'polypeptide(L)'
;MSFARFSRKYYAVPQYVVDTLKAMPKDSHPMAMLSVGLLAMERESEFRAAYDKGAGKDALWQSMVNDSVRLIASIPVSPQRSIAFASTRAK
;
A
#
# COMPACT_ATOMS: atom_id res chain seq x y z
N MET A 1 -8.06 -23.47 -3.52
CA MET A 1 -7.44 -22.21 -3.98
C MET A 1 -6.84 -21.51 -2.77
N SER A 2 -5.51 -21.48 -2.66
CA SER A 2 -4.84 -21.00 -1.45
C SER A 2 -4.73 -19.47 -1.47
N PHE A 3 -5.21 -18.80 -0.41
CA PHE A 3 -5.20 -17.34 -0.20
C PHE A 3 -3.82 -16.71 -0.46
N ALA A 4 -2.74 -17.47 -0.21
CA ALA A 4 -1.36 -17.08 -0.49
C ALA A 4 -1.07 -16.77 -1.97
N ARG A 5 -1.85 -17.31 -2.92
CA ARG A 5 -1.67 -17.04 -4.35
C ARG A 5 -2.35 -15.74 -4.78
N PHE A 6 -3.45 -15.36 -4.11
CA PHE A 6 -4.19 -14.13 -4.37
C PHE A 6 -3.41 -12.90 -3.89
N SER A 7 -2.78 -12.98 -2.70
CA SER A 7 -1.97 -11.89 -2.17
C SER A 7 -0.75 -11.54 -3.03
N ARG A 8 -0.19 -12.53 -3.73
CA ARG A 8 1.00 -12.35 -4.59
C ARG A 8 0.76 -11.41 -5.77
N LYS A 9 -0.48 -11.34 -6.29
CA LYS A 9 -0.85 -10.41 -7.38
C LYS A 9 -0.78 -8.95 -6.94
N TYR A 10 -1.05 -8.68 -5.66
CA TYR A 10 -1.13 -7.33 -5.09
C TYR A 10 0.12 -6.95 -4.26
N TYR A 11 1.12 -7.81 -4.21
CA TYR A 11 2.36 -7.61 -3.45
C TYR A 11 3.32 -6.60 -4.10
N ALA A 12 3.11 -6.27 -5.38
CA ALA A 12 3.97 -5.36 -6.12
C ALA A 12 3.63 -3.90 -5.77
N VAL A 13 4.42 -3.32 -4.86
CA VAL A 13 4.39 -1.88 -4.59
C VAL A 13 5.10 -1.17 -5.76
N PRO A 14 4.47 -0.15 -6.38
CA PRO A 14 5.11 0.60 -7.45
C PRO A 14 6.41 1.27 -6.98
N GLN A 15 7.40 1.36 -7.88
CA GLN A 15 8.73 1.90 -7.56
C GLN A 15 8.66 3.35 -7.03
N TYR A 16 7.73 4.16 -7.56
CA TYR A 16 7.56 5.56 -7.12
C TYR A 16 7.19 5.70 -5.64
N VAL A 17 6.48 4.72 -5.06
CA VAL A 17 6.13 4.72 -3.64
C VAL A 17 7.38 4.48 -2.79
N VAL A 18 8.24 3.56 -3.23
CA VAL A 18 9.52 3.26 -2.57
C VAL A 18 10.45 4.48 -2.63
N ASP A 19 10.51 5.15 -3.77
CA ASP A 19 11.35 6.33 -3.95
C ASP A 19 10.86 7.52 -3.10
N THR A 20 9.53 7.68 -2.97
CA THR A 20 8.92 8.67 -2.07
C THR A 20 9.29 8.39 -0.61
N LEU A 21 9.25 7.12 -0.18
CA LEU A 21 9.64 6.73 1.18
C LEU A 21 11.14 6.92 1.45
N LYS A 22 12.00 6.69 0.45
CA LYS A 22 13.45 6.94 0.55
C LYS A 22 13.80 8.41 0.61
N ALA A 23 12.98 9.28 0.01
CA ALA A 23 13.16 10.73 0.04
C ALA A 23 12.79 11.36 1.40
N MET A 24 12.08 10.63 2.28
CA MET A 24 11.70 11.13 3.60
C MET A 24 12.91 11.21 4.55
N PRO A 25 12.95 12.20 5.47
CA PRO A 25 13.96 12.28 6.52
C PRO A 25 13.98 11.00 7.37
N LYS A 26 15.19 10.51 7.71
CA LYS A 26 15.38 9.31 8.54
C LYS A 26 14.83 9.43 9.97
N ASP A 27 14.63 10.66 10.43
CA ASP A 27 14.04 10.98 11.75
C ASP A 27 12.51 10.99 11.74
N SER A 28 11.88 10.73 10.59
CA SER A 28 10.42 10.70 10.48
C SER A 28 9.85 9.53 11.27
N HIS A 29 8.77 9.79 12.00
CA HIS A 29 8.10 8.74 12.77
C HIS A 29 7.65 7.60 11.84
N PRO A 30 7.85 6.31 12.20
CA PRO A 30 7.50 5.18 11.34
C PRO A 30 6.04 5.17 10.88
N MET A 31 5.11 5.67 11.72
CA MET A 31 3.70 5.82 11.32
C MET A 31 3.50 6.92 10.26
N ALA A 32 4.29 8.00 10.29
CA ALA A 32 4.17 9.07 9.30
C ALA A 32 4.61 8.57 7.91
N MET A 33 5.72 7.83 7.82
CA MET A 33 6.13 7.28 6.52
C MET A 33 5.15 6.18 6.06
N LEU A 34 4.56 5.39 6.97
CA LEU A 34 3.50 4.45 6.60
C LEU A 34 2.29 5.18 5.99
N SER A 35 1.81 6.26 6.62
CA SER A 35 0.72 7.07 6.08
C SER A 35 1.04 7.64 4.71
N VAL A 36 2.26 8.17 4.51
CA VAL A 36 2.70 8.69 3.20
C VAL A 36 2.76 7.58 2.15
N GLY A 37 3.26 6.39 2.49
CA GLY A 37 3.27 5.25 1.57
C GLY A 37 1.87 4.81 1.14
N LEU A 38 0.92 4.76 2.08
CA LEU A 38 -0.49 4.45 1.79
C LEU A 38 -1.14 5.51 0.90
N LEU A 39 -0.89 6.80 1.18
CA LEU A 39 -1.42 7.91 0.38
C LEU A 39 -0.85 7.91 -1.04
N ALA A 40 0.45 7.63 -1.21
CA ALA A 40 1.07 7.55 -2.52
C ALA A 40 0.41 6.46 -3.40
N MET A 41 -0.07 5.36 -2.79
CA MET A 41 -0.77 4.29 -3.49
C MET A 41 -2.19 4.65 -3.96
N GLU A 42 -2.77 5.78 -3.52
CA GLU A 42 -4.11 6.23 -3.97
C GLU A 42 -4.17 6.33 -5.51
N ARG A 43 -3.08 6.74 -6.18
CA ARG A 43 -3.02 6.86 -7.65
C ARG A 43 -3.36 5.58 -8.39
N GLU A 44 -3.21 4.43 -7.75
CA GLU A 44 -3.41 3.11 -8.32
C GLU A 44 -4.77 2.49 -7.95
N SER A 45 -5.63 3.26 -7.28
CA SER A 45 -6.96 2.83 -6.85
C SER A 45 -7.87 2.50 -8.03
N GLU A 46 -8.34 1.26 -8.08
CA GLU A 46 -9.36 0.82 -9.05
C GLU A 46 -10.71 1.49 -8.75
N PHE A 47 -10.99 1.77 -7.48
CA PHE A 47 -12.20 2.48 -7.05
C PHE A 47 -12.25 3.90 -7.59
N ARG A 48 -11.15 4.67 -7.48
CA ARG A 48 -11.05 6.03 -8.03
C ARG A 48 -11.36 6.04 -9.53
N ALA A 49 -10.72 5.14 -10.28
CA ALA A 49 -10.92 5.03 -11.71
C ALA A 49 -12.34 4.57 -12.10
N ALA A 50 -12.95 3.67 -11.33
CA ALA A 50 -14.33 3.22 -11.55
C ALA A 50 -15.35 4.32 -11.22
N TYR A 51 -15.10 5.10 -10.16
CA TYR A 51 -15.93 6.23 -9.76
C TYR A 51 -15.90 7.34 -10.83
N ASP A 52 -14.72 7.70 -11.33
CA ASP A 52 -14.56 8.72 -12.37
C ASP A 52 -15.20 8.30 -13.71
N LYS A 53 -15.31 6.99 -13.97
CA LYS A 53 -16.01 6.43 -15.15
C LYS A 53 -17.52 6.35 -14.98
N GLY A 54 -18.07 6.73 -13.83
CA GLY A 54 -19.51 6.67 -13.57
C GLY A 54 -20.05 5.26 -13.39
N ALA A 55 -19.24 4.33 -12.84
CA ALA A 55 -19.69 2.97 -12.57
C ALA A 55 -20.91 2.96 -11.63
N GLY A 56 -21.88 2.08 -11.90
CA GLY A 56 -23.06 1.91 -11.07
C GLY A 56 -22.70 1.53 -9.63
N LYS A 57 -23.53 1.96 -8.67
CA LYS A 57 -23.32 1.71 -7.22
C LYS A 57 -23.09 0.24 -6.89
N ASP A 58 -23.73 -0.67 -7.63
CA ASP A 58 -23.62 -2.11 -7.45
C ASP A 58 -22.30 -2.72 -7.94
N ALA A 59 -21.48 -1.99 -8.70
CA ALA A 59 -20.17 -2.44 -9.17
C ALA A 59 -19.02 -1.86 -8.34
N LEU A 60 -19.24 -0.72 -7.67
CA LEU A 60 -18.21 0.00 -6.91
C LEU A 60 -17.64 -0.80 -5.72
N TRP A 61 -18.46 -1.68 -5.11
CA TRP A 61 -18.00 -2.50 -3.98
C TRP A 61 -16.89 -3.49 -4.38
N GLN A 62 -16.89 -3.98 -5.62
CA GLN A 62 -15.86 -4.92 -6.09
C GLN A 62 -14.50 -4.23 -6.19
N SER A 63 -14.47 -3.03 -6.75
CA SER A 63 -13.26 -2.20 -6.82
C SER A 63 -12.77 -1.79 -5.43
N MET A 64 -13.70 -1.48 -4.52
CA MET A 64 -13.37 -1.15 -3.13
C MET A 64 -12.73 -2.32 -2.37
N VAL A 65 -13.26 -3.54 -2.54
CA VAL A 65 -12.70 -4.75 -1.91
C VAL A 65 -11.32 -5.05 -2.48
N ASN A 66 -11.12 -4.95 -3.80
CA ASN A 66 -9.82 -5.15 -4.42
C ASN A 66 -8.77 -4.15 -3.90
N ASP A 67 -9.12 -2.87 -3.81
CA ASP A 67 -8.23 -1.84 -3.26
C ASP A 67 -7.91 -2.11 -1.78
N SER A 68 -8.89 -2.53 -0.98
CA SER A 68 -8.69 -2.87 0.43
C SER A 68 -7.71 -4.03 0.60
N VAL A 69 -7.83 -5.08 -0.22
CA VAL A 69 -6.90 -6.21 -0.19
C VAL A 69 -5.51 -5.78 -0.67
N ARG A 70 -5.41 -4.90 -1.67
CA ARG A 70 -4.14 -4.34 -2.13
C ARG A 70 -3.42 -3.56 -1.03
N LEU A 71 -4.14 -2.75 -0.26
CA LEU A 71 -3.58 -2.03 0.88
C LEU A 71 -3.06 -2.99 1.94
N ILE A 72 -3.85 -4.00 2.35
CA ILE A 72 -3.43 -4.99 3.35
C ILE A 72 -2.20 -5.78 2.89
N ALA A 73 -2.14 -6.13 1.60
CA ALA A 73 -1.00 -6.86 1.02
C ALA A 73 0.28 -6.01 0.94
N SER A 74 0.17 -4.69 0.86
CA SER A 74 1.32 -3.77 0.76
C SER A 74 2.03 -3.49 2.08
N ILE A 75 1.31 -3.60 3.21
CA ILE A 75 1.85 -3.38 4.57
C ILE A 75 3.12 -4.20 4.84
N PRO A 76 3.17 -5.53 4.61
CA PRO A 76 4.38 -6.33 4.88
C PRO A 76 5.55 -6.03 3.93
N VAL A 77 5.30 -5.42 2.77
CA VAL A 77 6.31 -5.05 1.76
C VAL A 77 6.93 -3.70 2.05
N SER A 78 6.19 -2.82 2.75
CA SER A 78 6.67 -1.48 3.08
C SER A 78 8.02 -1.54 3.82
N PRO A 79 8.99 -0.67 3.45
CA PRO A 79 10.31 -0.63 4.08
C PRO A 79 10.27 -0.52 5.61
N GLN A 80 9.16 -0.02 6.19
CA GLN A 80 8.84 0.02 7.61
C GLN A 80 9.23 -1.25 8.38
N ARG A 81 9.03 -2.44 7.80
CA ARG A 81 9.42 -3.70 8.44
C ARG A 81 10.94 -3.83 8.61
N SER A 82 11.72 -3.29 7.67
CA SER A 82 13.18 -3.27 7.76
C SER A 82 13.67 -2.23 8.78
N ILE A 83 13.05 -1.05 8.83
CA ILE A 83 13.42 0.04 9.76
C ILE A 83 13.07 -0.31 11.22
N ALA A 84 11.90 -0.91 11.47
CA ALA A 84 11.51 -1.36 12.80
C ALA A 84 12.39 -2.51 13.34
N PHE A 85 12.87 -3.39 12.45
CA PHE A 85 13.81 -4.46 12.82
C PHE A 85 15.24 -3.93 13.03
N ALA A 86 15.64 -2.87 12.30
CA ALA A 86 16.91 -2.21 12.50
C ALA A 86 16.97 -1.47 13.85
N SER A 87 15.89 -0.80 14.27
CA SER A 87 15.87 -0.06 15.55
C SER A 87 15.79 -0.98 16.77
N THR A 88 15.28 -2.21 16.64
CA THR A 88 15.25 -3.22 17.73
C THR A 88 16.56 -4.00 17.88
N ARG A 89 17.42 -4.04 16.85
CA ARG A 89 18.76 -4.65 16.93
C ARG A 89 19.84 -3.68 17.43
N ALA A 90 19.54 -2.39 17.51
CA ALA A 90 20.46 -1.35 17.98
C ALA A 90 20.39 -1.08 19.51
N LYS A 91 19.77 -1.99 20.27
CA LYS A 91 19.80 -2.00 21.74
C LYS A 91 20.33 -3.34 22.25
#